data_AF-A0A7U5CV57-F1
#
_entry.id   AF-A0A7U5CV57-F1
#
_cell.length_a   1.000
_cell.length_b   1.000
_cell.length_c   1.000
_cell.angle_alpha   90.00
_cell.angle_beta   90.00
_cell.angle_gamma   90.00
#
_symmetry.space_group_name_H-M   'P 1'
#
loop_
_entity.id
_entity.type
_entity.pdbx_description
1 polymer ?
#
loop_
_entity_poly.entity_id
_entity_poly.type
_entity_poly.pdbx_seq_one_letter_code
_entity_poly.pdbx_strand_id
1 'polypeptide(L)'
;MTTIDLVRLEDTAFGKLDAEGRLLNAVLKEPMPAAGRFGFRGDIALKFQEAVADEKRPPEYAIEQVLAVADTVTGTIPVLAGYLHSFAYLKDAAEVLAPYLAPTGTYVFFVNNIDFLKKYRVPLSAEVSATVLPLDESTVWKETLELVSIDKNDVKKLSGAGKLQKVIDQLAAFSDRYEDLTYDEGVARMEPVRNRNANRPV
;
A
#
# COMPACT_ATOMS: atom_id res chain seq x y z
N MET A 1 -26.94 -22.22 7.24
CA MET A 1 -26.37 -21.12 6.44
C MET A 1 -26.13 -19.98 7.41
N THR A 2 -24.92 -19.91 7.98
CA THR A 2 -24.58 -18.87 8.95
C THR A 2 -24.44 -17.58 8.14
N THR A 3 -25.26 -16.58 8.44
CA THR A 3 -25.09 -15.23 7.92
C THR A 3 -23.70 -14.80 8.33
N ILE A 4 -22.76 -14.73 7.38
CA ILE A 4 -21.52 -14.01 7.59
C ILE A 4 -21.98 -12.57 7.74
N ASP A 5 -21.86 -12.00 8.93
CA ASP A 5 -22.09 -10.56 9.12
C ASP A 5 -21.24 -9.83 8.08
N LEU A 6 -21.92 -9.13 7.18
CA LEU A 6 -21.28 -8.49 6.05
C LEU A 6 -20.40 -7.37 6.60
N VAL A 7 -19.07 -7.51 6.48
CA VAL A 7 -18.13 -6.49 6.92
C VAL A 7 -18.40 -5.19 6.18
N ARG A 8 -18.64 -4.09 6.91
CA ARG A 8 -18.87 -2.79 6.29
C ARG A 8 -17.60 -1.95 6.32
N LEU A 9 -17.47 -1.05 5.34
CA LEU A 9 -16.32 -0.18 5.21
C LEU A 9 -16.14 0.69 6.47
N GLU A 10 -17.22 1.28 6.96
CA GLU A 10 -17.26 2.21 8.08
C GLU A 10 -16.79 1.60 9.41
N ASP A 11 -16.79 0.27 9.51
CA ASP A 11 -16.35 -0.47 10.69
C ASP A 11 -14.85 -0.81 10.64
N THR A 12 -14.11 -0.26 9.67
CA THR A 12 -12.69 -0.53 9.45
C THR A 12 -11.84 0.74 9.37
N ALA A 13 -10.52 0.60 9.44
CA ALA A 13 -9.57 1.69 9.18
C ALA A 13 -9.83 2.41 7.84
N PHE A 14 -10.24 1.66 6.81
CA PHE A 14 -10.57 2.25 5.51
C PHE A 14 -11.78 3.17 5.56
N GLY A 15 -12.75 2.95 6.45
CA GLY A 15 -13.89 3.86 6.62
C GLY A 15 -13.47 5.26 7.09
N LYS A 16 -12.45 5.35 7.94
CA LYS A 16 -11.90 6.64 8.39
C LYS A 16 -11.14 7.35 7.27
N LEU A 17 -10.26 6.63 6.58
CA LEU A 17 -9.55 7.15 5.41
C LEU A 17 -10.52 7.59 4.30
N ASP A 18 -11.62 6.87 4.11
CA ASP A 18 -12.65 7.24 3.13
C ASP A 18 -13.42 8.50 3.51
N ALA A 19 -13.78 8.64 4.79
CA ALA A 19 -14.44 9.84 5.31
C ALA A 19 -13.55 11.09 5.18
N GLU A 20 -12.23 10.93 5.24
CA GLU A 20 -11.25 11.97 4.95
C GLU A 20 -11.02 12.22 3.44
N GLY A 21 -11.71 11.47 2.56
CA GLY A 21 -11.57 11.58 1.11
C GLY A 21 -10.24 11.02 0.57
N ARG A 22 -9.54 10.19 1.34
CA ARG A 22 -8.21 9.69 0.98
C ARG A 22 -8.24 8.44 0.11
N LEU A 23 -9.31 7.65 0.13
CA LEU A 23 -9.43 6.48 -0.75
C LEU A 23 -9.83 6.90 -2.16
N LEU A 24 -8.92 6.72 -3.10
CA LEU A 24 -9.07 7.17 -4.48
C LEU A 24 -8.90 5.99 -5.45
N ASN A 25 -9.40 6.17 -6.68
CA ASN A 25 -9.16 5.26 -7.80
C ASN A 25 -9.37 3.77 -7.47
N ALA A 26 -10.43 3.48 -6.70
CA ALA A 26 -10.69 2.14 -6.21
C ALA A 26 -10.92 1.15 -7.37
N VAL A 27 -10.03 0.17 -7.48
CA VAL A 27 -10.18 -1.04 -8.30
C VAL A 27 -10.92 -2.13 -7.50
N LEU A 28 -10.76 -2.12 -6.17
CA LEU A 28 -11.45 -3.00 -5.25
C LEU A 28 -11.70 -2.26 -3.94
N LYS A 29 -12.92 -2.35 -3.41
CA LYS A 29 -13.32 -1.77 -2.12
C LYS A 29 -14.52 -2.55 -1.59
N GLU A 30 -14.28 -3.77 -1.10
CA GLU A 30 -15.34 -4.75 -0.79
C GLU A 30 -14.94 -5.71 0.34
N PRO A 31 -15.90 -6.44 0.94
CA PRO A 31 -15.61 -7.48 1.93
C PRO A 31 -14.75 -8.61 1.35
N MET A 32 -13.89 -9.18 2.20
CA MET A 32 -12.99 -10.26 1.80
C MET A 32 -13.58 -11.65 2.06
N PRO A 33 -13.09 -12.72 1.40
CA PRO A 33 -13.52 -14.09 1.68
C PRO A 33 -13.23 -14.52 3.13
N ALA A 34 -12.15 -14.00 3.72
CA ALA A 34 -11.88 -14.17 5.14
C ALA A 34 -12.80 -13.26 5.97
N ALA A 35 -13.49 -13.85 6.95
CA ALA A 35 -14.40 -13.11 7.83
C ALA A 35 -13.66 -12.00 8.60
N GLY A 36 -14.35 -10.88 8.84
CA GLY A 36 -13.80 -9.75 9.57
C GLY A 36 -12.73 -8.95 8.81
N ARG A 37 -12.60 -9.16 7.49
CA ARG A 37 -11.66 -8.40 6.66
C ARG A 37 -12.36 -7.63 5.55
N PHE A 38 -11.90 -6.41 5.32
CA PHE A 38 -12.32 -5.56 4.20
C PHE A 38 -11.11 -5.25 3.33
N GLY A 39 -11.25 -5.39 2.02
CA GLY A 39 -10.15 -5.21 1.07
C GLY A 39 -10.18 -3.85 0.40
N PHE A 40 -8.99 -3.32 0.12
CA PHE A 40 -8.83 -2.13 -0.70
C PHE A 40 -7.72 -2.32 -1.74
N ARG A 41 -8.05 -1.97 -3.00
CA ARG A 41 -7.08 -1.73 -4.06
C ARG A 41 -7.39 -0.41 -4.74
N GLY A 42 -6.42 0.48 -4.81
CA GLY A 42 -6.59 1.84 -5.33
C GLY A 42 -5.44 2.71 -4.87
N ASP A 43 -5.71 3.98 -4.59
CA ASP A 43 -4.71 4.92 -4.09
C ASP A 43 -5.14 5.51 -2.74
N ILE A 44 -4.16 5.89 -1.91
CA ILE A 44 -4.38 6.58 -0.63
C ILE A 44 -3.72 7.96 -0.71
N ALA A 45 -4.52 9.03 -0.71
CA ALA A 45 -4.01 10.39 -0.71
C ALA A 45 -3.18 10.68 0.55
N LEU A 46 -1.98 11.23 0.34
CA LEU A 46 -1.10 11.67 1.42
C LEU A 46 -1.30 13.16 1.70
N LYS A 47 -1.23 13.96 0.63
CA LYS A 47 -1.39 15.42 0.69
C LYS A 47 -2.41 15.90 -0.35
N PHE A 48 -3.33 16.74 0.10
CA PHE A 48 -4.29 17.42 -0.78
C PHE A 48 -3.74 18.77 -1.23
N GLN A 49 -4.14 19.21 -2.42
CA GLN A 49 -3.87 20.57 -2.89
C GLN A 49 -4.75 21.57 -2.13
N GLU A 50 -4.32 22.82 -2.02
CA GLU A 50 -5.19 23.89 -1.55
C GLU A 50 -6.43 23.99 -2.44
N ALA A 51 -7.61 23.88 -1.83
CA ALA A 51 -8.89 23.98 -2.53
C ALA A 51 -9.11 25.44 -2.95
N VAL A 52 -9.32 25.66 -4.24
CA VAL A 52 -9.78 26.95 -4.77
C VAL A 52 -11.22 26.76 -5.23
N ALA A 53 -12.17 27.36 -4.51
CA ALA A 53 -13.61 27.20 -4.74
C ALA A 53 -14.09 25.73 -4.64
N ASP A 54 -15.18 25.38 -5.34
CA ASP A 54 -15.85 24.06 -5.27
C ASP A 54 -15.22 22.99 -6.19
N GLU A 55 -14.01 23.22 -6.71
CA GLU A 55 -13.33 22.27 -7.60
C GLU A 55 -12.69 21.13 -6.81
N LYS A 56 -13.21 19.90 -6.98
CA LYS A 56 -12.57 18.70 -6.42
C LYS A 56 -11.28 18.39 -7.17
N ARG A 57 -10.14 18.77 -6.59
CA ARG A 57 -8.81 18.53 -7.15
C ARG A 57 -8.27 17.14 -6.79
N PRO A 58 -7.45 16.52 -7.66
CA PRO A 58 -6.68 15.35 -7.27
C PRO A 58 -5.73 15.72 -6.13
N PRO A 59 -5.29 14.74 -5.31
CA PRO A 59 -4.24 14.99 -4.32
C PRO A 59 -2.96 15.50 -5.01
N GLU A 60 -2.13 16.19 -4.24
CA GLU A 60 -0.79 16.57 -4.70
C GLU A 60 0.07 15.33 -4.93
N TYR A 61 -0.01 14.37 -4.01
CA TYR A 61 0.56 13.03 -4.15
C TYR A 61 -0.11 12.01 -3.23
N ALA A 62 0.10 10.73 -3.53
CA ALA A 62 -0.56 9.59 -2.90
C ALA A 62 0.39 8.38 -2.79
N ILE A 63 -0.02 7.39 -2.01
CA ILE A 63 0.41 6.01 -2.18
C ILE A 63 -0.43 5.44 -3.32
N GLU A 64 0.20 5.01 -4.41
CA GLU A 64 -0.51 4.47 -5.57
C GLU A 64 -0.55 2.94 -5.57
N GLN A 65 -1.51 2.36 -6.28
CA GLN A 65 -1.60 0.91 -6.51
C GLN A 65 -1.58 0.08 -5.21
N VAL A 66 -2.17 0.63 -4.16
CA VAL A 66 -2.29 0.02 -2.84
C VAL A 66 -2.95 -1.36 -2.98
N LEU A 67 -2.39 -2.34 -2.27
CA LEU A 67 -2.98 -3.64 -1.99
C LEU A 67 -3.01 -3.75 -0.47
N ALA A 68 -4.20 -3.75 0.12
CA ALA A 68 -4.32 -3.80 1.58
C ALA A 68 -5.62 -4.47 2.03
N VAL A 69 -5.60 -4.96 3.26
CA VAL A 69 -6.80 -5.38 3.99
C VAL A 69 -6.85 -4.67 5.33
N ALA A 70 -8.04 -4.33 5.77
CA ALA A 70 -8.30 -3.89 7.13
C ALA A 70 -8.97 -5.03 7.90
N ASP A 71 -8.62 -5.16 9.18
CA ASP A 71 -9.14 -6.16 10.11
C ASP A 71 -10.12 -5.48 11.07
N THR A 72 -11.36 -5.98 11.13
CA THR A 72 -12.44 -5.37 11.92
C THR A 72 -12.29 -5.62 13.41
N VAL A 73 -11.53 -6.65 13.82
CA VAL A 73 -11.35 -7.01 15.23
C VAL A 73 -10.35 -6.07 15.88
N THR A 74 -9.24 -5.81 15.18
CA THR A 74 -8.18 -4.91 15.64
C THR A 74 -8.43 -3.45 15.25
N GLY A 75 -9.25 -3.20 14.22
CA GLY A 75 -9.44 -1.86 13.65
C GLY A 75 -8.23 -1.36 12.86
N THR A 76 -7.30 -2.24 12.48
CA THR A 76 -6.02 -1.89 11.84
C THR A 76 -5.88 -2.43 10.42
N ILE A 77 -4.83 -2.02 9.73
CA ILE A 77 -4.34 -2.51 8.44
C ILE A 77 -3.11 -3.38 8.74
N PRO A 78 -3.27 -4.72 8.87
CA PRO A 78 -2.14 -5.60 9.21
C PRO A 78 -1.15 -5.77 8.06
N VAL A 79 -1.56 -5.52 6.81
CA VAL A 79 -0.71 -5.70 5.63
C VAL A 79 -1.04 -4.66 4.58
N LEU A 80 -0.02 -4.02 4.03
CA LEU A 80 -0.13 -3.09 2.90
C LEU A 80 1.08 -3.20 1.98
N ALA A 81 0.84 -3.30 0.69
CA ALA A 81 1.82 -2.98 -0.35
C ALA A 81 1.36 -1.75 -1.14
N GLY A 82 2.27 -0.85 -1.50
CA GLY A 82 1.93 0.33 -2.28
C GLY A 82 3.14 0.92 -3.01
N TYR A 83 2.88 1.83 -3.94
CA TYR A 83 3.92 2.54 -4.67
C TYR A 83 4.05 3.98 -4.17
N LEU A 84 5.29 4.46 -4.05
CA LEU A 84 5.62 5.85 -3.80
C LEU A 84 6.48 6.41 -4.93
N HIS A 85 6.06 7.55 -5.45
CA HIS A 85 6.81 8.25 -6.49
C HIS A 85 8.12 8.88 -5.99
N SER A 86 8.22 9.13 -4.69
CA SER A 86 9.44 9.61 -4.06
C SER A 86 9.62 8.96 -2.70
N PHE A 87 10.85 8.59 -2.36
CA PHE A 87 11.23 8.11 -1.03
C PHE A 87 10.82 9.11 0.06
N ALA A 88 10.94 10.41 -0.22
CA ALA A 88 10.59 11.46 0.74
C ALA A 88 9.13 11.38 1.22
N TYR A 89 8.22 10.83 0.40
CA TYR A 89 6.79 10.68 0.72
C TYR A 89 6.54 9.61 1.79
N LEU A 90 7.54 8.79 2.13
CA LEU A 90 7.43 7.79 3.18
C LEU A 90 7.10 8.40 4.55
N LYS A 91 7.55 9.64 4.81
CA LYS A 91 7.21 10.37 6.03
C LYS A 91 5.71 10.64 6.13
N ASP A 92 5.11 11.16 5.06
CA ASP A 92 3.68 11.46 5.04
C ASP A 92 2.86 10.16 5.03
N ALA A 93 3.36 9.11 4.39
CA ALA A 93 2.75 7.78 4.48
C ALA A 93 2.75 7.25 5.91
N ALA A 94 3.85 7.41 6.65
CA ALA A 94 3.95 7.03 8.05
C ALA A 94 2.96 7.84 8.90
N GLU A 95 2.86 9.15 8.70
CA GLU A 95 1.96 10.03 9.45
C GLU A 95 0.48 9.71 9.19
N VAL A 96 0.08 9.62 7.92
CA VAL A 96 -1.31 9.35 7.52
C VAL A 96 -1.77 7.96 7.95
N LEU A 97 -0.89 6.96 7.88
CA LEU A 97 -1.23 5.59 8.23
C LEU A 97 -1.06 5.27 9.72
N ALA A 98 -0.29 6.06 10.49
CA ALA A 98 0.07 5.76 11.87
C ALA A 98 -1.08 5.25 12.77
N PRO A 99 -2.29 5.84 12.75
CA PRO A 99 -3.40 5.37 13.60
C PRO A 99 -3.93 3.98 13.22
N TYR A 100 -3.57 3.50 12.03
CA TYR A 100 -4.14 2.32 11.40
C TYR A 100 -3.13 1.18 11.24
N LEU A 101 -1.85 1.37 11.56
CA LEU A 101 -0.85 0.31 11.44
C LEU A 101 -0.94 -0.66 12.63
N ALA A 102 -0.95 -1.95 12.35
CA ALA A 102 -0.72 -2.98 13.34
C ALA A 102 0.78 -3.00 13.72
N PRO A 103 1.14 -3.08 15.01
CA PRO A 103 2.55 -3.12 15.46
C PRO A 103 3.37 -4.24 14.82
N THR A 104 2.76 -5.39 14.56
CA THR A 104 3.40 -6.56 13.93
C THR A 104 3.04 -6.72 12.46
N GLY A 105 2.59 -5.64 11.81
CA GLY A 105 2.13 -5.67 10.42
C GLY A 105 3.27 -5.77 9.41
N THR A 106 2.92 -6.13 8.17
CA THR A 106 3.85 -6.17 7.04
C THR A 106 3.55 -5.06 6.05
N TYR A 107 4.49 -4.12 5.93
CA TYR A 107 4.34 -2.93 5.10
C TYR A 107 5.44 -2.89 4.04
N VAL A 108 5.06 -2.87 2.77
CA VAL A 108 5.99 -2.83 1.64
C VAL A 108 5.70 -1.62 0.78
N PHE A 109 6.70 -0.76 0.59
CA PHE A 109 6.64 0.36 -0.35
C PHE A 109 7.60 0.12 -1.49
N PHE A 110 7.06 0.08 -2.70
CA PHE A 110 7.81 0.10 -3.93
C PHE A 110 8.06 1.56 -4.32
N VAL A 111 9.33 1.97 -4.38
CA VAL A 111 9.72 3.37 -4.46
C VAL A 111 10.48 3.65 -5.74
N ASN A 112 10.10 4.73 -6.40
CA ASN A 112 10.63 5.10 -7.71
C ASN A 112 12.09 5.48 -7.72
N ASN A 113 12.53 6.27 -6.75
CA ASN A 113 13.77 7.03 -6.84
C ASN A 113 14.81 6.52 -5.83
N ILE A 114 14.94 5.20 -5.74
CA ILE A 114 16.07 4.54 -5.08
C ILE A 114 16.83 3.67 -6.09
N ASP A 115 18.09 3.36 -5.78
CA ASP A 115 18.94 2.47 -6.57
C ASP A 115 18.30 1.07 -6.71
N PHE A 116 18.26 0.52 -7.93
CA PHE A 116 17.63 -0.77 -8.24
C PHE A 116 18.26 -1.98 -7.54
N LEU A 117 19.51 -1.86 -7.09
CA LEU A 117 20.21 -2.91 -6.37
C LEU A 117 20.01 -2.82 -4.85
N LYS A 118 19.35 -1.76 -4.37
CA LYS A 118 19.17 -1.49 -2.95
C LYS A 118 17.79 -1.88 -2.47
N LYS A 119 17.73 -2.39 -1.24
CA LYS A 119 16.51 -2.76 -0.53
C LYS A 119 16.73 -2.37 0.92
N TYR A 120 15.72 -1.76 1.52
CA TYR A 120 15.85 -1.20 2.86
C TYR A 120 14.75 -1.67 3.80
N ARG A 121 15.05 -1.62 5.09
CA ARG A 121 14.07 -1.53 6.16
C ARG A 121 14.12 -0.12 6.73
N VAL A 122 12.97 0.56 6.75
CA VAL A 122 12.86 1.96 7.18
C VAL A 122 11.79 2.08 8.27
N PRO A 123 12.09 2.64 9.45
CA PRO A 123 11.09 2.88 10.48
C PRO A 123 9.96 3.81 10.00
N LEU A 124 8.71 3.40 10.23
CA LEU A 124 7.53 4.28 10.14
C LEU A 124 7.18 4.86 11.51
N SER A 125 7.47 4.11 12.58
CA SER A 125 7.33 4.52 13.98
C SER A 125 8.39 3.81 14.82
N ALA A 126 8.33 3.95 16.14
CA ALA A 126 9.22 3.22 17.06
C ALA A 126 9.04 1.69 16.99
N GLU A 127 7.85 1.21 16.62
CA GLU A 127 7.50 -0.21 16.63
C GLU A 127 7.31 -0.80 15.22
N VAL A 128 7.02 0.05 14.23
CA VAL A 128 6.67 -0.38 12.89
C VAL A 128 7.76 0.03 11.90
N SER A 129 8.20 -0.90 11.06
CA SER A 129 9.14 -0.64 9.97
C SER A 129 8.60 -1.14 8.64
N ALA A 130 8.76 -0.34 7.60
CA ALA A 130 8.47 -0.73 6.23
C ALA A 130 9.67 -1.39 5.55
N THR A 131 9.37 -2.32 4.64
CA THR A 131 10.29 -2.76 3.60
C THR A 131 10.18 -1.82 2.42
N VAL A 132 11.29 -1.25 1.97
CA VAL A 132 11.36 -0.34 0.82
C VAL A 132 12.12 -1.02 -0.31
N LEU A 133 11.47 -1.17 -1.46
CA LEU A 133 11.97 -1.86 -2.64
C LEU A 133 11.96 -0.93 -3.86
N PRO A 134 12.89 -1.06 -4.81
CA PRO A 134 12.91 -0.21 -6.00
C PRO A 134 11.81 -0.62 -6.98
N LEU A 135 11.17 0.35 -7.65
CA LEU A 135 10.22 0.08 -8.73
C LEU A 135 10.16 1.22 -9.74
N ASP A 136 10.36 0.90 -11.02
CA ASP A 136 10.27 1.87 -12.12
C ASP A 136 9.07 1.59 -13.04
N GLU A 137 9.17 0.57 -13.90
CA GLU A 137 8.21 0.37 -15.01
C GLU A 137 7.17 -0.74 -14.80
N SER A 138 7.22 -1.46 -13.67
CA SER A 138 6.26 -2.53 -13.35
C SER A 138 5.09 -2.02 -12.48
N THR A 139 4.28 -2.94 -11.96
CA THR A 139 3.14 -2.61 -11.08
C THR A 139 3.31 -3.27 -9.72
N VAL A 140 2.81 -2.63 -8.67
CA VAL A 140 2.80 -3.19 -7.31
C VAL A 140 2.22 -4.59 -7.30
N TRP A 141 1.17 -4.83 -8.10
CA TRP A 141 0.59 -6.17 -8.26
C TRP A 141 1.61 -7.21 -8.74
N LYS A 142 2.33 -6.94 -9.84
CA LYS A 142 3.30 -7.87 -10.40
C LYS A 142 4.48 -8.09 -9.44
N GLU A 143 5.04 -7.00 -8.92
CA GLU A 143 6.17 -7.06 -7.99
C GLU A 143 5.82 -7.80 -6.70
N THR A 144 4.60 -7.61 -6.18
CA THR A 144 4.16 -8.33 -4.97
C THR A 144 4.00 -9.82 -5.26
N LEU A 145 3.42 -10.21 -6.40
CA LEU A 145 3.32 -11.62 -6.78
C LEU A 145 4.69 -12.28 -6.86
N GLU A 146 5.67 -11.62 -7.47
CA GLU A 146 7.04 -12.10 -7.56
C GLU A 146 7.71 -12.19 -6.17
N LEU A 147 7.61 -11.12 -5.39
CA LEU A 147 8.18 -11.03 -4.03
C LEU A 147 7.72 -12.20 -3.15
N VAL A 148 6.46 -12.60 -3.30
CA VAL A 148 5.85 -13.66 -2.49
C VAL A 148 5.70 -15.00 -3.23
N SER A 149 6.36 -15.14 -4.39
CA SER A 149 6.41 -16.38 -5.20
C SER A 149 5.05 -16.94 -5.59
N ILE A 150 4.08 -16.09 -5.95
CA ILE A 150 2.78 -16.51 -6.49
C ILE A 150 2.81 -16.48 -8.02
N ASP A 151 2.47 -17.61 -8.67
CA ASP A 151 2.33 -17.65 -10.13
C ASP A 151 1.02 -16.96 -10.58
N LYS A 152 1.05 -16.27 -11.71
CA LYS A 152 -0.14 -15.59 -12.26
C LYS A 152 -1.34 -16.54 -12.44
N ASN A 153 -1.09 -17.82 -12.73
CA ASN A 153 -2.13 -18.82 -12.94
C ASN A 153 -2.83 -19.21 -11.63
N ASP A 154 -2.15 -19.06 -10.49
CA ASP A 154 -2.70 -19.33 -9.15
C ASP A 154 -3.81 -18.37 -8.75
N VAL A 155 -3.80 -17.16 -9.33
CA VAL A 155 -4.78 -16.11 -9.05
C VAL A 155 -5.74 -15.89 -10.21
N LYS A 156 -5.44 -16.40 -11.42
CA LYS A 156 -6.18 -16.11 -12.66
C LYS A 156 -7.69 -16.39 -12.57
N LYS A 157 -8.09 -17.45 -11.87
CA LYS A 157 -9.49 -17.90 -11.76
C LYS A 157 -10.24 -17.39 -10.52
N LEU A 158 -9.56 -16.65 -9.62
CA LEU A 158 -10.17 -16.12 -8.40
C LEU A 158 -10.99 -14.85 -8.69
N SER A 159 -11.95 -14.53 -7.83
CA SER A 159 -12.64 -13.23 -7.83
C SER A 159 -11.68 -12.08 -7.47
N GLY A 160 -12.09 -10.82 -7.64
CA GLY A 160 -11.28 -9.66 -7.22
C GLY A 160 -10.81 -9.77 -5.77
N ALA A 161 -11.75 -9.94 -4.84
CA ALA A 161 -11.46 -10.19 -3.43
C ALA A 161 -10.65 -11.47 -3.18
N GLY A 162 -10.95 -12.57 -3.90
CA GLY A 162 -10.18 -13.81 -3.78
C GLY A 162 -8.72 -13.67 -4.20
N LYS A 163 -8.45 -12.90 -5.26
CA LYS A 163 -7.09 -12.58 -5.71
C LYS A 163 -6.36 -11.78 -4.64
N LEU A 164 -6.97 -10.70 -4.13
CA LEU A 164 -6.35 -9.88 -3.08
C LEU A 164 -6.11 -10.67 -1.80
N GLN A 165 -7.05 -11.53 -1.38
CA GLN A 165 -6.91 -12.38 -0.19
C GLN A 165 -5.65 -13.23 -0.28
N LYS A 166 -5.50 -13.96 -1.40
CA LYS A 166 -4.36 -14.84 -1.62
C LYS A 166 -3.03 -14.09 -1.60
N VAL A 167 -2.97 -12.92 -2.24
CA VAL A 167 -1.75 -12.10 -2.27
C VAL A 167 -1.41 -11.56 -0.89
N ILE A 168 -2.38 -11.00 -0.17
CA ILE A 168 -2.15 -10.36 1.13
C ILE A 168 -1.82 -11.38 2.22
N ASP A 169 -2.42 -12.57 2.22
CA ASP A 169 -2.08 -13.62 3.19
C ASP A 169 -0.63 -14.10 3.02
N GLN A 170 -0.18 -14.26 1.77
CA GLN A 170 1.20 -14.65 1.50
C GLN A 170 2.18 -13.51 1.84
N LEU A 171 1.80 -12.26 1.53
CA LEU A 171 2.58 -11.08 1.89
C LEU A 171 2.65 -10.88 3.41
N ALA A 172 1.61 -11.22 4.18
CA ALA A 172 1.61 -11.14 5.64
C ALA A 172 2.73 -11.99 6.27
N ALA A 173 3.11 -13.09 5.61
CA ALA A 173 4.18 -13.99 6.04
C ALA A 173 5.56 -13.59 5.49
N PHE A 174 5.62 -12.57 4.63
CA PHE A 174 6.88 -12.10 4.07
C PHE A 174 7.77 -11.49 5.16
N SER A 175 8.98 -12.00 5.26
CA SER A 175 10.03 -11.40 6.06
C SER A 175 11.35 -11.58 5.33
N ASP A 176 12.18 -10.54 5.36
CA ASP A 176 13.52 -10.56 4.79
C ASP A 176 14.43 -9.65 5.64
N ARG A 177 15.74 -9.84 5.51
CA ARG A 177 16.78 -9.10 6.22
C ARG A 177 17.49 -8.15 5.25
N TYR A 178 16.86 -7.01 5.00
CA TYR A 178 17.45 -5.91 4.22
C TYR A 178 18.24 -4.95 5.10
N GLU A 179 18.96 -4.03 4.46
CA GLU A 179 19.72 -2.98 5.15
C GLU A 179 18.77 -2.07 5.94
N ASP A 180 19.00 -1.91 7.24
CA ASP A 180 18.28 -0.91 8.03
C ASP A 180 18.76 0.49 7.63
N LEU A 181 17.81 1.40 7.41
CA LEU A 181 18.06 2.76 6.97
C LEU A 181 17.11 3.71 7.70
N THR A 182 17.65 4.78 8.29
CA THR A 182 16.80 5.85 8.83
C THR A 182 16.13 6.63 7.69
N TYR A 183 15.04 7.35 8.00
CA TYR A 183 14.39 8.20 7.01
C TYR A 183 15.35 9.25 6.42
N ASP A 184 16.12 9.93 7.26
CA ASP A 184 17.04 11.00 6.83
C ASP A 184 18.16 10.46 5.94
N GLU A 185 18.72 9.28 6.26
CA GLU A 185 19.70 8.62 5.38
C GLU A 185 19.09 8.23 4.04
N GLY A 186 17.84 7.76 4.03
CA GLY A 186 17.12 7.44 2.80
C GLY A 186 16.85 8.67 1.94
N VAL A 187 16.46 9.79 2.53
CA VAL A 187 16.34 11.07 1.81
C VAL A 187 17.69 11.54 1.26
N ALA A 188 18.78 11.36 2.01
CA ALA A 188 20.12 11.72 1.54
C ALA A 188 20.62 10.81 0.39
N ARG A 189 20.12 9.58 0.30
CA ARG A 189 20.51 8.58 -0.73
C ARG A 189 19.53 8.49 -1.90
N MET A 190 18.37 9.14 -1.84
CA MET A 190 17.39 9.06 -2.92
C MET A 190 17.93 9.70 -4.19
N GLU A 191 17.60 9.11 -5.32
CA GLU A 191 17.94 9.60 -6.64
C GLU A 191 16.89 10.61 -7.13
N PRO A 192 17.14 11.31 -8.25
CA PRO A 192 16.08 12.03 -8.94
C PRO A 192 14.93 11.10 -9.30
N VAL A 193 13.72 11.62 -9.19
CA VAL A 193 12.51 10.91 -9.62
C VAL A 193 12.57 10.61 -11.12
N ARG A 194 12.31 9.34 -11.46
CA ARG A 194 12.34 8.81 -12.82
C ARG A 194 10.97 8.93 -13.46
N ASN A 195 10.95 9.27 -14.76
CA ASN A 195 9.71 9.33 -15.52
C ASN A 195 9.30 7.92 -15.98
N ARG A 196 8.31 7.34 -15.31
CA ARG A 196 7.73 6.01 -15.63
C ARG A 196 7.19 5.88 -17.06
N ASN A 197 6.90 6.99 -17.72
CA ASN A 197 6.36 7.01 -19.08
C ASN A 197 7.44 7.25 -20.14
N ALA A 198 8.72 7.41 -19.76
CA ALA A 198 9.79 7.74 -20.69
C ALA A 198 9.95 6.69 -21.81
N ASN A 199 9.70 5.40 -21.52
CA ASN A 199 9.88 4.30 -22.46
C ASN A 199 8.56 3.67 -22.94
N ARG A 200 7.40 4.29 -22.65
CA ARG A 200 6.13 3.79 -23.19
C ARG A 200 6.08 4.08 -24.70
N PRO A 201 5.73 3.09 -25.55
CA PRO A 201 5.44 3.37 -26.95
C PRO A 201 4.27 4.36 -27.02
N VAL A 202 4.48 5.45 -27.78
CA VAL A 202 3.43 6.42 -28.14
C VAL A 202 2.36 5.81 -29.01
#